data_AF-A0AAD2D2P0-F1
#
_entry.id   AF-A0AAD2D2P0-F1
#
_cell.length_a   1.000
_cell.length_b   1.000
_cell.length_c   1.000
_cell.angle_alpha   90.00
_cell.angle_beta   90.00
_cell.angle_gamma   90.00
#
_symmetry.space_group_name_H-M   'P 1'
#
loop_
_entity.id
_entity.type
_entity.pdbx_description
1 polymer ?
#
loop_
_entity_poly.entity_id
_entity_poly.type
_entity_poly.pdbx_seq_one_letter_code
_entity_poly.pdbx_strand_id
1 'polypeptide(L)'
;MRIYKCYFCSSNIYPGHGMVFIRNDSKIFRFCRSKCNKLFKAKKNPRKLKWTKASRAARGKEMVNDPVLDFEKRRNEPVRYNRFTMIKTIQAMKRIDEIKVARQKRFWNKRMEKAKEHKINNIQRELEKHVDLITDETVKGHILEKLEEKREKQIDKNNKMRKKVDPEEEEEEQEIVEYVPYKRRKSNSKKKQSTEAQ
;
A
#
# COMPACT_ATOMS: atom_id res chain seq x y z
N MET A 1 -31.00 16.95 8.20
CA MET A 1 -30.60 16.13 7.02
C MET A 1 -29.28 15.40 7.31
N ARG A 2 -29.15 14.09 7.04
CA ARG A 2 -27.95 13.30 7.39
C ARG A 2 -27.21 12.81 6.14
N ILE A 3 -25.89 13.01 6.11
CA ILE A 3 -25.01 12.43 5.11
C ILE A 3 -24.57 11.04 5.60
N TYR A 4 -24.78 10.01 4.78
CA TYR A 4 -24.37 8.65 5.11
C TYR A 4 -23.07 8.29 4.40
N LYS A 5 -22.34 7.31 4.92
CA LYS A 5 -21.21 6.70 4.20
C LYS A 5 -21.71 5.46 3.46
N CYS A 6 -21.25 5.26 2.23
CA CYS A 6 -21.51 4.05 1.49
C CYS A 6 -20.83 2.85 2.14
N TYR A 7 -21.55 1.74 2.23
CA TYR A 7 -21.03 0.48 2.77
C TYR A 7 -19.79 -0.04 2.03
N PHE A 8 -19.74 0.16 0.71
CA PHE A 8 -18.70 -0.41 -0.14
C PHE A 8 -17.54 0.54 -0.42
N CYS A 9 -17.86 1.76 -0.88
CA CYS A 9 -16.89 2.76 -1.31
C CYS A 9 -16.42 3.67 -0.15
N SER A 10 -17.19 3.74 0.95
CA SER A 10 -17.07 4.72 2.04
C SER A 10 -17.16 6.20 1.60
N SER A 11 -17.57 6.47 0.36
CA SER A 11 -17.90 7.84 -0.09
C SER A 11 -19.17 8.36 0.58
N ASN A 12 -19.31 9.68 0.61
CA ASN A 12 -20.51 10.36 1.11
C ASN A 12 -21.71 10.08 0.19
N ILE A 13 -22.88 9.88 0.81
CA ILE A 13 -24.18 9.75 0.15
C ILE A 13 -25.03 10.92 0.62
N TYR A 14 -25.35 11.81 -0.31
CA TYR A 14 -26.28 12.90 -0.10
C TYR A 14 -27.73 12.40 -0.30
N PRO A 15 -28.73 13.07 0.30
CA PRO A 15 -30.13 12.71 0.10
C PRO A 15 -30.55 12.78 -1.37
N GLY A 16 -31.48 11.92 -1.75
CA GLY A 16 -31.89 11.75 -3.16
C GLY A 16 -30.88 10.96 -4.01
N HIS A 17 -29.72 10.58 -3.48
CA HIS A 17 -28.70 9.83 -4.23
C HIS A 17 -28.49 8.41 -3.71
N GLY A 18 -28.07 7.55 -4.64
CA GLY A 18 -27.66 6.20 -4.34
C GLY A 18 -28.83 5.23 -4.24
N MET A 19 -28.66 4.18 -3.43
CA MET A 19 -29.67 3.15 -3.22
C MET A 19 -29.47 2.50 -1.86
N VAL A 20 -30.55 1.94 -1.32
CA VAL A 20 -30.55 1.26 -0.03
C VAL A 20 -31.01 -0.17 -0.24
N PHE A 21 -30.26 -1.12 0.29
CA PHE A 21 -30.63 -2.52 0.35
C PHE A 21 -30.83 -2.90 1.82
N ILE A 22 -32.01 -3.40 2.14
CA ILE A 22 -32.35 -3.90 3.47
C ILE A 22 -32.32 -5.42 3.37
N ARG A 23 -31.51 -6.06 4.21
CA ARG A 23 -31.46 -7.52 4.29
C ARG A 23 -32.41 -8.01 5.39
N ASN A 24 -32.82 -9.27 5.32
CA ASN A 24 -33.76 -9.90 6.26
C ASN A 24 -33.34 -9.77 7.74
N ASP A 25 -32.04 -9.61 8.05
CA ASP A 25 -31.53 -9.33 9.39
C ASP A 25 -31.67 -7.85 9.83
N SER A 26 -32.57 -7.12 9.18
CA SER A 26 -32.79 -5.67 9.33
C SER A 26 -31.54 -4.81 9.13
N LYS A 27 -30.47 -5.34 8.55
CA LYS A 27 -29.26 -4.56 8.26
C LYS A 27 -29.45 -3.71 7.01
N ILE A 28 -29.15 -2.43 7.17
CA ILE A 28 -29.31 -1.41 6.14
C ILE A 28 -27.95 -1.19 5.45
N PHE A 29 -27.86 -1.56 4.18
CA PHE A 29 -26.71 -1.31 3.33
C PHE A 29 -27.02 -0.13 2.41
N ARG A 30 -26.30 0.98 2.57
CA ARG A 30 -26.43 2.16 1.72
C ARG A 30 -25.30 2.19 0.69
N PHE A 31 -25.62 2.44 -0.58
CA PHE A 31 -24.67 2.47 -1.68
C PHE A 31 -24.64 3.82 -2.39
N CYS A 32 -23.42 4.31 -2.67
CA CYS A 32 -23.19 5.58 -3.35
C CYS A 32 -23.65 5.55 -4.83
N ARG A 33 -23.45 4.43 -5.53
CA ARG A 33 -23.68 4.26 -6.97
C ARG A 33 -24.04 2.82 -7.31
N SER A 34 -24.63 2.58 -8.48
CA SER A 34 -24.96 1.24 -9.00
C SER A 34 -23.76 0.29 -9.04
N LYS A 35 -22.55 0.80 -9.34
CA LYS A 35 -21.29 0.04 -9.27
C LYS A 35 -21.08 -0.65 -7.92
N CYS A 36 -21.33 0.06 -6.82
CA CYS A 36 -21.14 -0.48 -5.47
C CYS A 36 -22.16 -1.57 -5.14
N ASN A 37 -23.42 -1.36 -5.55
CA ASN A 37 -24.46 -2.36 -5.37
C ASN A 37 -24.19 -3.62 -6.20
N LYS A 38 -23.82 -3.49 -7.48
CA LYS A 38 -23.46 -4.63 -8.34
C LYS A 38 -22.30 -5.43 -7.76
N LEU A 39 -21.25 -4.77 -7.27
CA LEU A 39 -20.11 -5.45 -6.63
C LEU A 39 -20.48 -6.12 -5.30
N PHE A 40 -21.38 -5.53 -4.53
CA PHE A 40 -21.91 -6.12 -3.30
C PHE A 40 -22.74 -7.37 -3.61
N LYS A 41 -23.65 -7.31 -4.60
CA LYS A 41 -24.42 -8.47 -5.09
C LYS A 41 -23.52 -9.57 -5.63
N ALA A 42 -22.43 -9.20 -6.31
CA ALA A 42 -21.38 -10.12 -6.75
C ALA A 42 -20.45 -10.62 -5.63
N LYS A 43 -20.80 -10.38 -4.36
CA LYS A 43 -20.08 -10.81 -3.15
C LYS A 43 -18.59 -10.43 -3.15
N LYS A 44 -18.21 -9.34 -3.80
CA LYS A 44 -16.81 -8.88 -3.84
C LYS A 44 -16.44 -8.25 -2.50
N ASN A 45 -15.28 -8.65 -1.95
CA ASN A 45 -14.81 -8.07 -0.69
C ASN A 45 -14.20 -6.68 -0.92
N PRO A 46 -14.72 -5.60 -0.30
CA PRO A 46 -14.23 -4.24 -0.49
C PRO A 46 -12.77 -4.07 -0.07
N ARG A 47 -12.25 -4.85 0.90
CA ARG A 47 -10.84 -4.80 1.33
C ARG A 47 -9.86 -5.23 0.23
N LYS A 48 -10.28 -6.13 -0.66
CA LYS A 48 -9.45 -6.63 -1.76
C LYS A 48 -9.39 -5.64 -2.93
N LEU A 49 -10.43 -4.83 -3.14
CA LEU A 49 -10.55 -3.90 -4.27
C LEU A 49 -9.75 -2.61 -4.06
N LYS A 50 -8.69 -2.38 -4.84
CA LYS A 50 -7.68 -1.30 -4.65
C LYS A 50 -8.22 0.13 -4.52
N TRP A 51 -9.40 0.42 -5.08
CA TRP A 51 -9.97 1.77 -5.14
C TRP A 51 -10.84 2.17 -3.93
N THR A 52 -11.28 1.21 -3.11
CA THR A 52 -12.14 1.52 -1.95
C THR A 52 -11.31 2.10 -0.80
N LYS A 53 -11.94 2.88 0.07
CA LYS A 53 -11.30 3.39 1.30
C LYS A 53 -10.91 2.26 2.25
N ALA A 54 -11.77 1.24 2.43
CA ALA A 54 -11.47 0.07 3.25
C ALA A 54 -10.18 -0.66 2.83
N SER A 55 -9.97 -0.80 1.51
CA SER A 55 -8.77 -1.38 0.92
C SER A 55 -7.52 -0.53 1.10
N ARG A 56 -7.68 0.79 1.07
CA ARG A 56 -6.59 1.75 1.31
C ARG A 56 -6.17 1.74 2.77
N ALA A 57 -7.12 1.78 3.70
CA ALA A 57 -6.88 1.65 5.13
C ALA A 57 -6.18 0.33 5.48
N ALA A 58 -6.69 -0.81 4.98
CA ALA A 58 -6.09 -2.12 5.24
C ALA A 58 -4.65 -2.28 4.69
N ARG A 59 -4.29 -1.52 3.65
CA ARG A 59 -2.93 -1.50 3.08
C ARG A 59 -2.05 -0.37 3.61
N GLY A 60 -2.48 0.34 4.67
CA GLY A 60 -1.71 1.46 5.23
C GLY A 60 -1.55 2.66 4.29
N LYS A 61 -2.48 2.86 3.34
CA LYS A 61 -2.49 4.02 2.43
C LYS A 61 -3.26 5.22 2.99
N GLU A 62 -3.97 5.03 4.10
CA GLU A 62 -4.70 6.07 4.81
C GLU A 62 -4.34 6.02 6.30
N MET A 63 -4.48 7.16 6.96
CA MET A 63 -4.33 7.29 8.39
C MET A 63 -5.60 6.75 9.08
N VAL A 64 -5.45 5.72 9.92
CA VAL A 64 -6.59 5.04 10.58
C VAL A 64 -6.66 5.36 12.07
N ASN A 65 -5.51 5.44 12.75
CA ASN A 65 -5.43 5.63 14.20
C ASN A 65 -5.00 7.08 14.50
N ASP A 66 -5.92 8.04 14.42
CA ASP A 66 -5.64 9.45 14.76
C ASP A 66 -6.78 10.03 15.62
N PRO A 67 -6.48 10.77 16.70
CA PRO A 67 -7.49 11.35 17.58
C PRO A 67 -8.48 12.30 16.87
N VAL A 68 -8.10 12.88 15.74
CA VAL A 68 -8.99 13.74 14.93
C VAL A 68 -10.20 12.96 14.41
N LEU A 69 -10.06 11.65 14.18
CA LEU A 69 -11.16 10.83 13.69
C LEU A 69 -12.21 10.53 14.76
N ASP A 70 -11.84 10.60 16.04
CA ASP A 70 -12.77 10.34 17.16
C ASP A 70 -13.88 11.39 17.27
N PHE A 71 -13.66 12.59 16.72
CA PHE A 71 -14.67 13.64 16.64
C PHE A 71 -15.82 13.31 15.67
N GLU A 72 -15.61 12.42 14.68
CA GLU A 72 -16.65 11.99 13.71
C GLU A 72 -17.58 10.89 14.29
N LYS A 73 -17.43 10.53 15.58
CA LYS A 73 -18.20 9.45 16.21
C LYS A 73 -19.70 9.73 16.27
N ARG A 74 -20.51 8.68 16.13
CA ARG A 74 -21.97 8.76 16.33
C ARG A 74 -22.27 8.92 17.81
N ARG A 75 -22.94 10.02 18.18
CA ARG A 75 -23.53 10.22 19.51
C ARG A 75 -24.92 9.57 19.54
N ASN A 76 -25.18 8.73 20.54
CA ASN A 76 -26.49 8.13 20.77
C ASN A 76 -27.31 8.93 21.79
N GLU A 77 -26.64 9.68 22.68
CA GLU A 77 -27.27 10.55 23.67
C GLU A 77 -27.33 12.00 23.14
N PRO A 78 -28.53 12.60 23.05
CA PRO A 78 -28.69 14.00 22.70
C PRO A 78 -28.37 14.91 23.88
N VAL A 79 -27.79 16.07 23.61
CA VAL A 79 -27.56 17.12 24.61
C VAL A 79 -28.56 18.24 24.38
N ARG A 80 -29.02 18.90 25.46
CA ARG A 80 -29.86 20.10 25.35
C ARG A 80 -29.15 21.17 24.52
N TYR A 81 -29.92 21.86 23.69
CA TYR A 81 -29.39 22.92 22.85
C TYR A 81 -28.86 24.09 23.71
N ASN A 82 -27.65 24.53 23.40
CA ASN A 82 -27.08 25.76 23.93
C ASN A 82 -26.33 26.48 22.79
N ARG A 83 -26.69 27.75 22.55
CA ARG A 83 -26.14 28.58 21.47
C ARG A 83 -24.63 28.73 21.56
N PHE A 84 -24.10 28.99 22.77
CA PHE A 84 -22.66 29.16 22.98
C PHE A 84 -21.88 27.89 22.66
N THR A 85 -22.39 26.74 23.10
CA THR A 85 -21.82 25.43 22.77
C THR A 85 -21.83 25.19 21.26
N MET A 86 -22.95 25.50 20.59
CA MET A 86 -23.07 25.34 19.14
C MET A 86 -22.03 26.19 18.38
N ILE A 87 -21.88 27.47 18.74
CA ILE A 87 -20.89 28.37 18.12
C ILE A 87 -19.47 27.81 18.31
N LYS A 88 -19.10 27.43 19.54
CA LYS A 88 -17.80 26.83 19.86
C LYS A 88 -17.56 25.55 19.04
N THR A 89 -18.58 24.69 18.88
CA THR A 89 -18.44 23.47 18.09
C THR A 89 -18.21 23.74 16.61
N ILE A 90 -18.89 24.72 16.01
CA ILE A 90 -18.71 25.09 14.60
C ILE A 90 -17.29 25.63 14.36
N GLN A 91 -16.79 26.47 15.26
CA GLN A 91 -15.41 26.98 15.19
C GLN A 91 -14.39 25.84 15.35
N ALA A 92 -14.60 24.94 16.30
CA ALA A 92 -13.75 23.77 16.51
C ALA A 92 -13.73 22.83 15.29
N MET A 93 -14.87 22.60 14.64
CA MET A 93 -14.96 21.75 13.44
C MET A 93 -14.03 22.24 12.31
N LYS A 94 -14.04 23.54 12.02
CA LYS A 94 -13.14 24.14 11.01
C LYS A 94 -11.68 23.88 11.34
N ARG A 95 -11.30 24.12 12.60
CA ARG A 95 -9.93 23.91 13.08
C ARG A 95 -9.50 22.45 13.01
N ILE A 96 -10.41 21.53 13.35
CA ILE A 96 -10.17 20.08 13.29
C ILE A 96 -9.95 19.63 11.84
N ASP A 97 -10.71 20.16 10.89
CA ASP A 97 -10.55 19.85 9.45
C ASP A 97 -9.20 20.30 8.90
N GLU A 98 -8.71 21.50 9.27
CA GLU A 98 -7.37 21.97 8.91
C GLU A 98 -6.28 21.02 9.42
N ILE A 99 -6.38 20.62 10.69
CA ILE A 99 -5.44 19.68 11.32
C ILE A 99 -5.49 18.32 10.61
N LYS A 100 -6.69 17.83 10.28
CA LYS A 100 -6.89 16.59 9.52
C LYS A 100 -6.17 16.62 8.18
N VAL A 101 -6.37 17.68 7.40
CA VAL A 101 -5.73 17.85 6.08
C VAL A 101 -4.21 17.93 6.21
N ALA A 102 -3.71 18.72 7.17
CA ALA A 102 -2.27 18.83 7.41
C ALA A 102 -1.63 17.49 7.79
N ARG A 103 -2.26 16.73 8.70
CA ARG A 103 -1.78 15.39 9.12
C ARG A 103 -1.82 14.38 7.97
N GLN A 104 -2.90 14.38 7.18
CA GLN A 104 -3.00 13.52 5.99
C GLN A 104 -1.92 13.83 4.95
N LYS A 105 -1.62 15.12 4.72
CA LYS A 105 -0.54 15.55 3.82
C LYS A 105 0.82 15.06 4.31
N ARG A 106 1.12 15.21 5.61
CA ARG A 106 2.36 14.69 6.21
C ARG A 106 2.49 13.18 6.03
N PHE A 107 1.43 12.42 6.31
CA PHE A 107 1.40 10.97 6.11
C PHE A 107 1.65 10.58 4.65
N TRP A 108 1.04 11.31 3.71
CA TRP A 108 1.27 11.10 2.28
C TRP A 108 2.72 11.38 1.88
N ASN A 109 3.30 12.50 2.32
CA ASN A 109 4.67 12.88 2.01
C ASN A 109 5.67 11.84 2.48
N LYS A 110 5.56 11.41 3.74
CA LYS A 110 6.40 10.34 4.32
C LYS A 110 6.30 9.03 3.54
N ARG A 111 5.12 8.72 2.99
CA ARG A 111 4.91 7.54 2.15
C ARG A 111 5.54 7.69 0.76
N MET A 112 5.52 8.89 0.19
CA MET A 112 6.08 9.18 -1.14
C MET A 112 7.60 9.32 -1.12
N GLU A 113 8.20 9.68 0.00
CA GLU A 113 9.65 9.82 0.19
C GLU A 113 10.41 8.56 -0.27
N LYS A 114 9.95 7.36 0.16
CA LYS A 114 10.53 6.08 -0.29
C LYS A 114 10.50 5.87 -1.81
N ALA A 115 9.44 6.36 -2.46
CA ALA A 115 9.31 6.23 -3.92
C ALA A 115 10.29 7.16 -4.67
N LYS A 116 10.71 8.28 -4.04
CA LYS A 116 11.67 9.22 -4.62
C LYS A 116 13.03 8.55 -4.82
N GLU A 117 13.53 7.83 -3.81
CA GLU A 117 14.80 7.09 -3.89
C GLU A 117 14.78 6.04 -5.00
N HIS A 118 13.74 5.21 -5.06
CA HIS A 118 13.58 4.23 -6.14
C HIS A 118 13.53 4.87 -7.52
N LYS A 119 12.89 6.04 -7.64
CA LYS A 119 12.85 6.78 -8.91
C LYS A 119 14.25 7.24 -9.32
N ILE A 120 15.03 7.82 -8.41
CA ILE A 120 16.41 8.24 -8.68
C ILE A 120 17.27 7.04 -9.12
N ASN A 121 17.19 5.93 -8.40
CA ASN A 121 17.95 4.72 -8.74
C ASN A 121 17.53 4.12 -10.08
N ASN A 122 16.23 4.16 -10.41
CA ASN A 122 15.75 3.69 -11.72
C ASN A 122 16.25 4.59 -12.84
N ILE A 123 16.20 5.92 -12.66
CA ILE A 123 16.74 6.89 -13.63
C ILE A 123 18.24 6.65 -13.84
N GLN A 124 19.01 6.48 -12.77
CA GLN A 124 20.45 6.17 -12.88
C GLN A 124 20.67 4.88 -13.67
N ARG A 125 19.90 3.82 -13.39
CA ARG A 125 19.99 2.55 -14.12
C ARG A 125 19.58 2.68 -15.58
N GLU A 126 18.60 3.53 -15.89
CA GLU A 126 18.20 3.82 -17.27
C GLU A 126 19.31 4.57 -18.02
N LEU A 127 19.90 5.59 -17.40
CA LEU A 127 21.04 6.32 -17.97
C LEU A 127 22.25 5.41 -18.23
N GLU A 128 22.56 4.50 -17.30
CA GLU A 128 23.65 3.53 -17.43
C GLU A 128 23.45 2.51 -18.56
N LYS A 129 22.19 2.16 -18.87
CA LYS A 129 21.86 1.22 -19.95
C LYS A 129 21.78 1.88 -21.32
N HIS A 130 21.39 3.15 -21.33
CA HIS A 130 21.05 3.90 -22.53
C HIS A 130 22.00 5.08 -22.74
N VAL A 131 23.29 4.87 -22.47
CA VAL A 131 24.33 5.91 -22.61
C VAL A 131 24.46 6.38 -24.06
N ASP A 132 24.23 5.51 -25.03
CA ASP A 132 24.38 5.82 -26.46
C ASP A 132 23.31 6.78 -26.99
N LEU A 133 22.17 6.87 -26.32
CA LEU A 133 21.06 7.76 -26.69
C LEU A 133 21.28 9.20 -26.20
N ILE A 134 22.37 9.46 -25.47
CA ILE A 134 22.71 10.78 -24.92
C ILE A 134 23.49 11.57 -25.97
N THR A 135 22.94 12.72 -26.37
CA THR A 135 23.52 13.62 -27.39
C THR A 135 24.67 14.47 -26.84
N ASP A 136 24.56 14.88 -25.58
CA ASP A 136 25.53 15.78 -24.97
C ASP A 136 26.78 15.01 -24.53
N GLU A 137 27.91 15.34 -25.13
CA GLU A 137 29.16 14.60 -25.00
C GLU A 137 29.78 14.72 -23.61
N THR A 138 29.61 15.87 -22.95
CA THR A 138 30.04 16.13 -21.58
C THR A 138 29.31 15.25 -20.57
N VAL A 139 27.98 15.17 -20.69
CA VAL A 139 27.13 14.34 -19.81
C VAL A 139 27.42 12.86 -20.05
N LYS A 140 27.63 12.47 -21.30
CA LYS A 140 28.00 11.10 -21.69
C LYS A 140 29.34 10.69 -21.06
N GLY A 141 30.36 11.55 -21.13
CA GLY A 141 31.66 11.33 -20.50
C GLY A 141 31.56 11.10 -18.99
N HIS A 142 30.84 11.97 -18.28
CA HIS A 142 30.62 11.82 -16.83
C HIS A 142 29.87 10.55 -16.42
N ILE A 143 29.02 10.00 -17.29
CA ILE A 143 28.30 8.75 -17.04
C ILE A 143 29.21 7.55 -17.28
N LEU A 144 30.03 7.58 -18.32
CA LEU A 144 31.02 6.54 -18.63
C LEU A 144 32.07 6.42 -17.52
N GLU A 145 32.61 7.55 -17.06
CA GLU A 145 33.55 7.59 -15.92
C GLU A 145 32.93 6.97 -14.65
N LYS A 146 31.68 7.32 -14.33
CA LYS A 146 30.94 6.72 -13.21
C LYS A 146 30.67 5.23 -13.39
N LEU A 147 30.49 4.75 -14.62
CA LEU A 147 30.33 3.33 -14.93
C LEU A 147 31.64 2.57 -14.73
N GLU A 148 32.76 3.13 -15.16
CA GLU A 148 34.10 2.58 -14.98
C GLU A 148 34.46 2.48 -13.50
N GLU A 149 34.29 3.55 -12.72
CA GLU A 149 34.47 3.53 -11.26
C GLU A 149 33.62 2.44 -10.58
N LYS A 150 32.38 2.24 -11.05
CA LYS A 150 31.51 1.20 -10.51
C LYS A 150 32.04 -0.20 -10.83
N ARG A 151 32.60 -0.42 -12.03
CA ARG A 151 33.23 -1.70 -12.41
C ARG A 151 34.45 -1.98 -11.55
N GLU A 152 35.33 -0.99 -11.34
CA GLU A 152 36.52 -1.13 -10.49
C GLU A 152 36.14 -1.48 -9.03
N LYS A 153 35.18 -0.75 -8.46
CA LYS A 153 34.64 -1.04 -7.11
C LYS A 153 34.02 -2.44 -7.01
N GLN A 154 33.46 -2.97 -8.10
CA GLN A 154 32.93 -4.33 -8.17
C GLN A 154 34.05 -5.38 -8.19
N ILE A 155 35.11 -5.14 -8.97
CA ILE A 155 36.29 -6.00 -9.05
C ILE A 155 37.00 -6.06 -7.68
N ASP A 156 37.18 -4.93 -7.02
CA ASP A 156 37.78 -4.86 -5.67
C ASP A 156 36.97 -5.63 -4.62
N LYS A 157 35.63 -5.54 -4.68
CA LYS A 157 34.75 -6.33 -3.81
C LYS A 157 34.87 -7.82 -4.08
N ASN A 158 34.89 -8.24 -5.34
CA ASN A 158 35.04 -9.64 -5.72
C ASN A 158 36.40 -10.19 -5.28
N ASN A 159 37.48 -9.41 -5.43
CA ASN A 159 38.82 -9.78 -4.97
C ASN A 159 38.90 -9.89 -3.44
N LYS A 160 38.22 -9.00 -2.69
CA LYS A 160 38.12 -9.10 -1.22
C LYS A 160 37.28 -10.28 -0.74
N MET A 161 36.23 -10.65 -1.48
CA MET A 161 35.42 -11.86 -1.19
C MET A 161 36.23 -13.13 -1.42
N ARG A 162 36.97 -13.21 -2.53
CA ARG A 162 37.86 -14.35 -2.84
C ARG A 162 38.98 -14.54 -1.82
N LYS A 163 39.47 -13.48 -1.18
CA LYS A 163 40.48 -13.54 -0.10
C LYS A 163 39.94 -13.95 1.27
N LYS A 164 38.62 -14.09 1.44
CA LYS A 164 37.97 -14.46 2.71
C LYS A 164 37.45 -15.89 2.76
N VAL A 165 37.52 -16.61 1.65
CA VAL A 165 37.26 -18.05 1.62
C VAL A 165 38.61 -18.71 1.90
N ASP A 166 38.75 -19.31 3.08
CA ASP A 166 39.95 -20.05 3.44
C ASP A 166 40.02 -21.34 2.57
N PRO A 167 41.20 -21.75 2.07
CA PRO A 167 41.33 -22.91 1.19
C PRO A 167 40.83 -24.24 1.79
N GLU A 168 40.72 -24.32 3.12
CA GLU A 168 40.27 -25.54 3.83
C GLU A 168 38.75 -25.77 3.73
N GLU A 169 37.92 -24.76 3.44
CA GLU A 169 36.45 -24.94 3.30
C GLU A 169 36.00 -25.31 1.86
N GLU A 170 36.82 -25.07 0.83
CA GLU A 170 36.49 -25.44 -0.56
C GLU A 170 36.65 -26.94 -0.85
N GLU A 171 37.49 -27.67 -0.09
CA GLU A 171 37.65 -29.12 -0.22
C GLU A 171 36.45 -29.89 0.39
N GLU A 172 35.90 -29.41 1.51
CA GLU A 172 34.72 -30.03 2.16
C GLU A 172 33.43 -29.87 1.32
N GLU A 173 33.23 -28.75 0.63
CA GLU A 173 32.05 -28.57 -0.24
C GLU A 173 32.09 -29.45 -1.50
N GLN A 174 33.29 -29.75 -2.03
CA GLN A 174 33.43 -30.63 -3.20
C GLN A 174 33.11 -32.09 -2.86
N GLU A 175 33.50 -32.58 -1.67
CA GLU A 175 33.12 -33.91 -1.16
C GLU A 175 31.61 -34.05 -0.92
N ILE A 176 30.93 -33.00 -0.46
CA ILE A 176 29.49 -33.03 -0.18
C ILE A 176 28.64 -33.03 -1.47
N VAL A 177 29.11 -32.41 -2.56
CA VAL A 177 28.39 -32.38 -3.84
C VAL A 177 28.42 -33.74 -4.54
N GLU A 178 29.47 -34.54 -4.33
CA GLU A 178 29.59 -35.88 -4.92
C GLU A 178 28.65 -36.91 -4.22
N TYR A 179 28.27 -36.67 -2.96
CA TYR A 179 27.33 -37.53 -2.22
C TYR A 179 25.95 -36.86 -2.01
N VAL A 180 25.14 -36.76 -3.06
CA VAL A 180 23.70 -36.47 -2.92
C VAL A 180 22.85 -37.54 -3.60
N PRO A 181 22.20 -38.46 -2.85
CA PRO A 181 21.29 -39.43 -3.43
C PRO A 181 20.01 -38.74 -3.94
N TYR A 182 19.66 -39.05 -5.20
CA TYR A 182 18.53 -38.49 -5.94
C TYR A 182 17.18 -38.72 -5.22
N LYS A 183 16.66 -37.71 -4.51
CA LYS A 183 15.28 -37.75 -3.98
C LYS A 183 14.27 -37.52 -5.12
N ARG A 184 13.59 -38.58 -5.55
CA ARG A 184 12.40 -38.51 -6.44
C ARG A 184 11.38 -37.53 -5.86
N ARG A 185 11.09 -36.46 -6.60
CA ARG A 185 9.99 -35.53 -6.29
C ARG A 185 8.65 -36.26 -6.42
N LYS A 186 7.95 -36.47 -5.29
CA LYS A 186 6.52 -36.84 -5.31
C LYS A 186 5.72 -35.68 -5.91
N SER A 187 4.91 -35.99 -6.92
CA SER A 187 3.96 -35.07 -7.54
C SER A 187 2.87 -34.71 -6.52
N ASN A 188 2.76 -33.42 -6.18
CA ASN A 188 1.66 -32.93 -5.34
C ASN A 188 0.37 -32.86 -6.16
N SER A 189 -0.48 -33.88 -6.06
CA SER A 189 -1.86 -33.82 -6.51
C SER A 189 -2.67 -32.95 -5.53
N LYS A 190 -3.27 -31.88 -6.04
CA LYS A 190 -4.16 -30.98 -5.28
C LYS A 190 -5.41 -31.75 -4.83
N LYS A 191 -5.54 -32.06 -3.54
CA LYS A 191 -6.82 -32.47 -2.94
C LYS A 191 -7.70 -31.22 -2.73
N LYS A 192 -8.77 -31.13 -3.52
CA LYS A 192 -9.95 -30.28 -3.22
C LYS A 192 -10.54 -30.79 -1.90
N GLN A 193 -10.62 -29.95 -0.88
CA GLN A 193 -11.52 -30.18 0.24
C GLN A 193 -12.77 -29.34 0.02
N SER A 194 -13.85 -30.02 -0.34
CA SER A 194 -15.22 -29.60 -0.10
C SER A 194 -15.47 -29.61 1.41
N THR A 195 -15.88 -28.48 1.97
CA THR A 195 -16.46 -28.44 3.32
C THR A 195 -17.95 -28.19 3.16
N GLU A 196 -18.72 -29.27 3.21
CA GLU A 196 -20.14 -29.30 3.52
C GLU A 196 -20.36 -29.23 5.03
N ALA A 197 -21.48 -28.59 5.41
CA ALA A 197 -22.33 -28.79 6.57
C ALA A 197 -21.71 -29.20 7.93
N GLN A 198 -21.87 -28.30 8.91
CA GLN A 198 -22.77 -28.48 10.07
C GLN A 198 -23.17 -27.09 10.60
#